data_AF-A0A418KLH7-F1
#
_entry.id   AF-A0A418KLH7-F1
#
_cell.length_a   1.000
_cell.length_b   1.000
_cell.length_c   1.000
_cell.angle_alpha   90.00
_cell.angle_beta   90.00
_cell.angle_gamma   90.00
#
_symmetry.space_group_name_H-M   'P 1'
#
loop_
_entity.id
_entity.type
_entity.pdbx_description
1 polymer ?
#
loop_
_entity_poly.entity_id
_entity_poly.type
_entity_poly.pdbx_seq_one_letter_code
_entity_poly.pdbx_strand_id
1 'polypeptide(L)'
;MTRPLAVVDIDGVLADVQHRLHHLKRRPKDWAGFFGAMGDDTPYAEGIELVTLLAHEHEVVYLSGRPERTRAVTRSWLADHGAPAGTLMLRPDDDRRPARLFKVGVLQRLSSHREVAMLVDDDPAVCAAARAAGFTVYEAEWSRPDPTLFSAQEAEGRT
;
A
#
# COMPACT_ATOMS: atom_id res chain seq x y z
N MET A 1 -26.61 5.58 6.74
CA MET A 1 -25.29 6.23 6.93
C MET A 1 -24.30 5.54 6.00
N THR A 2 -23.39 6.28 5.36
CA THR A 2 -22.32 5.68 4.54
C THR A 2 -21.31 5.00 5.44
N ARG A 3 -20.92 3.76 5.11
CA ARG A 3 -19.91 3.00 5.86
C ARG A 3 -18.58 3.77 5.87
N PRO A 4 -17.86 3.82 7.01
CA PRO A 4 -16.54 4.44 7.08
C PRO A 4 -15.52 3.70 6.20
N LEU A 5 -14.39 4.34 5.91
CA LEU A 5 -13.34 3.80 5.06
C LEU A 5 -12.33 3.00 5.86
N ALA A 6 -11.98 1.82 5.36
CA ALA A 6 -10.76 1.10 5.76
C ALA A 6 -9.74 1.28 4.64
N VAL A 7 -8.66 1.99 4.93
CA VAL A 7 -7.59 2.27 3.96
C VAL A 7 -6.48 1.23 4.18
N VAL A 8 -6.11 0.48 3.15
CA VAL A 8 -5.24 -0.69 3.27
C VAL A 8 -4.13 -0.61 2.23
N ASP A 9 -2.86 -0.67 2.66
CA ASP A 9 -1.75 -0.80 1.72
C ASP A 9 -1.73 -2.18 1.06
N ILE A 10 -0.96 -2.31 -0.02
CA ILE A 10 -0.81 -3.55 -0.78
C ILE A 10 0.55 -4.18 -0.52
N ASP A 11 1.65 -3.48 -0.81
CA ASP A 11 3.00 -4.04 -0.70
C ASP A 11 3.38 -4.15 0.78
N GLY A 12 3.78 -5.33 1.25
CA GLY A 12 4.06 -5.57 2.67
C GLY A 12 2.84 -5.91 3.53
N VAL A 13 1.64 -5.43 3.15
CA VAL A 13 0.39 -5.74 3.86
C VAL A 13 -0.34 -6.93 3.23
N LEU A 14 -0.69 -6.84 1.95
CA LEU A 14 -1.38 -7.90 1.21
C LEU A 14 -0.42 -8.75 0.38
N ALA A 15 0.65 -8.15 -0.14
CA ALA A 15 1.56 -8.73 -1.10
C ALA A 15 2.98 -8.83 -0.54
N ASP A 16 3.55 -10.03 -0.55
CA ASP A 16 4.98 -10.26 -0.29
C ASP A 16 5.81 -9.87 -1.51
N VAL A 17 6.64 -8.84 -1.33
CA VAL A 17 7.50 -8.27 -2.37
C VAL A 17 8.94 -8.80 -2.32
N GLN A 18 9.27 -9.69 -1.38
CA GLN A 18 10.65 -10.18 -1.13
C GLN A 18 11.33 -10.68 -2.40
N HIS A 19 10.60 -11.44 -3.24
CA HIS A 19 11.13 -12.06 -4.45
C HIS A 19 11.66 -11.04 -5.45
N ARG A 20 11.06 -9.84 -5.52
CA ARG A 20 11.44 -8.77 -6.45
C ARG A 20 12.41 -7.75 -5.86
N LEU A 21 12.70 -7.77 -4.56
CA LEU A 21 13.63 -6.82 -3.91
C LEU A 21 15.05 -6.84 -4.49
N HIS A 22 15.48 -7.94 -5.09
CA HIS A 22 16.79 -8.04 -5.73
C HIS A 22 16.99 -6.99 -6.85
N HIS A 23 15.92 -6.56 -7.52
CA HIS A 23 15.96 -5.47 -8.51
C HIS A 23 16.35 -4.11 -7.89
N LEU A 24 16.06 -3.90 -6.60
CA LEU A 24 16.38 -2.66 -5.88
C LEU A 24 17.71 -2.73 -5.11
N LYS A 25 18.22 -3.95 -4.85
CA LYS A 25 19.51 -4.17 -4.18
C LYS A 25 20.72 -3.98 -5.10
N ARG A 26 20.52 -4.04 -6.42
CA ARG A 26 21.56 -3.78 -7.44
C ARG A 26 21.78 -2.29 -7.71
N ARG A 27 22.91 -1.96 -8.34
CA ARG A 27 23.25 -0.60 -8.82
C ARG A 27 23.57 -0.62 -10.33
N PRO A 28 22.91 0.22 -11.16
CA PRO A 28 21.74 1.04 -10.83
C PRO A 28 20.53 0.17 -10.43
N LYS A 29 19.60 0.74 -9.65
CA LYS A 29 18.34 0.07 -9.28
C LYS A 29 17.48 -0.13 -10.52
N ASP A 30 16.85 -1.29 -10.62
CA ASP A 30 15.99 -1.70 -11.72
C ASP A 30 14.51 -1.57 -11.35
N TRP A 31 14.00 -0.35 -11.42
CA TRP A 31 12.59 -0.07 -11.12
C TRP A 31 11.62 -0.73 -12.11
N ALA A 32 12.03 -0.88 -13.37
CA ALA A 32 11.22 -1.52 -14.39
C ALA A 32 11.04 -3.01 -14.08
N GLY A 33 12.13 -3.71 -13.73
CA GLY A 33 12.08 -5.10 -13.30
C GLY A 33 11.30 -5.29 -11.99
N PHE A 34 11.53 -4.41 -11.00
CA PHE A 34 10.80 -4.47 -9.72
C PHE A 34 9.27 -4.40 -9.92
N PHE A 35 8.77 -3.47 -10.74
CA PHE A 35 7.34 -3.39 -10.99
C PHE A 35 6.84 -4.42 -12.01
N GLY A 36 7.69 -4.83 -12.95
CA GLY A 36 7.36 -5.87 -13.92
C GLY A 36 7.06 -7.22 -13.28
N ALA A 37 7.66 -7.50 -12.11
CA ALA A 37 7.48 -8.75 -11.38
C ALA A 37 6.30 -8.75 -10.37
N MET A 38 5.55 -7.66 -10.21
CA MET A 38 4.53 -7.56 -9.15
C MET A 38 3.32 -8.49 -9.35
N GLY A 39 3.12 -9.01 -10.56
CA GLY A 39 2.06 -9.97 -10.84
C GLY A 39 2.28 -11.33 -10.17
N ASP A 40 3.52 -11.61 -9.77
CA ASP A 40 3.94 -12.86 -9.13
C ASP A 40 4.07 -12.72 -7.60
N ASP A 41 3.65 -11.60 -7.02
CA ASP A 41 3.69 -11.39 -5.57
C ASP A 41 2.87 -12.47 -4.85
N THR A 42 3.46 -13.09 -3.83
CA THR A 42 2.75 -14.08 -3.00
C THR A 42 1.85 -13.35 -2.00
N PRO A 43 0.56 -13.70 -1.85
CA PRO A 43 -0.30 -13.02 -0.90
C PRO A 43 0.03 -13.37 0.55
N TYR A 44 -0.04 -12.39 1.45
CA TYR A 44 -0.10 -12.64 2.90
C TYR A 44 -1.53 -13.04 3.28
N ALA A 45 -1.68 -14.26 3.81
CA ALA A 45 -2.99 -14.80 4.20
C ALA A 45 -3.64 -13.93 5.28
N GLU A 46 -2.85 -13.46 6.25
CA GLU A 46 -3.25 -12.56 7.33
C GLU A 46 -3.80 -11.23 6.78
N GLY A 47 -3.14 -10.67 5.77
CA GLY A 47 -3.59 -9.44 5.11
C GLY A 47 -4.91 -9.62 4.37
N ILE A 48 -5.05 -10.71 3.61
CA ILE A 48 -6.28 -11.05 2.87
C ILE A 48 -7.45 -11.30 3.82
N GLU A 49 -7.22 -12.03 4.91
CA GLU A 49 -8.22 -12.28 5.96
C GLU A 49 -8.65 -10.96 6.63
N LEU A 50 -7.69 -10.11 7.01
CA LEU A 50 -7.98 -8.82 7.63
C LEU A 50 -8.82 -7.93 6.72
N VAL A 51 -8.45 -7.75 5.46
CA VAL A 51 -9.23 -6.88 4.55
C VAL A 51 -10.61 -7.46 4.26
N THR A 52 -10.76 -8.78 4.24
CA THR A 52 -12.06 -9.46 4.12
C THR A 52 -12.94 -9.16 5.32
N LEU A 53 -12.39 -9.24 6.55
CA LEU A 53 -13.10 -8.86 7.77
C LEU A 53 -13.52 -7.39 7.76
N LEU A 54 -12.60 -6.49 7.41
CA LEU A 54 -12.87 -5.06 7.31
C LEU A 54 -13.97 -4.75 6.29
N ALA A 55 -14.01 -5.49 5.18
CA ALA A 55 -15.02 -5.34 4.13
C ALA A 55 -16.45 -5.71 4.55
N HIS A 56 -16.68 -6.28 5.74
CA HIS A 56 -18.03 -6.43 6.27
C HIS A 56 -18.61 -5.13 6.83
N GLU A 57 -17.77 -4.26 7.39
CA GLU A 57 -18.20 -3.05 8.11
C GLU A 57 -17.74 -1.75 7.43
N HIS A 58 -16.69 -1.79 6.61
CA HIS A 58 -16.02 -0.62 6.01
C HIS A 58 -15.96 -0.68 4.49
N GLU A 59 -16.11 0.45 3.81
CA GLU A 59 -15.76 0.49 2.38
C GLU A 59 -14.23 0.46 2.25
N VAL A 60 -13.71 -0.51 1.49
CA VAL A 60 -12.26 -0.72 1.35
C VAL A 60 -11.68 0.24 0.32
N VAL A 61 -10.59 0.90 0.71
CA VAL A 61 -9.74 1.69 -0.18
C VAL A 61 -8.33 1.11 -0.14
N TYR A 62 -7.88 0.54 -1.25
CA TYR A 62 -6.49 0.13 -1.41
C TYR A 62 -5.63 1.36 -1.72
N LEU A 63 -4.65 1.67 -0.88
CA LEU A 63 -3.77 2.84 -1.04
C LEU A 63 -2.32 2.38 -1.11
N SER A 64 -1.75 2.36 -2.32
CA SER A 64 -0.40 1.81 -2.52
C SER A 64 0.56 2.81 -3.15
N GLY A 65 1.83 2.65 -2.81
CA GLY A 65 2.94 3.32 -3.49
C GLY A 65 3.12 2.87 -4.93
N ARG A 66 2.55 1.72 -5.35
CA ARG A 66 2.63 1.26 -6.75
C ARG A 66 2.21 2.38 -7.72
N PRO A 67 2.92 2.56 -8.85
CA PRO A 67 2.65 3.66 -9.77
C PRO A 67 1.39 3.42 -10.61
N GLU A 68 0.70 4.49 -10.99
CA GLU A 68 -0.60 4.47 -11.67
C GLU A 68 -0.59 3.61 -12.95
N ARG A 69 0.52 3.62 -13.71
CA ARG A 69 0.69 2.74 -14.90
C ARG A 69 0.52 1.24 -14.61
N THR A 70 0.58 0.80 -13.36
CA THR A 70 0.44 -0.60 -12.96
C THR A 70 -0.97 -0.96 -12.48
N ARG A 71 -1.94 -0.03 -12.58
CA ARG A 71 -3.32 -0.23 -12.14
C ARG A 71 -3.96 -1.52 -12.65
N ALA A 72 -3.77 -1.85 -13.93
CA ALA A 72 -4.38 -3.03 -14.53
C ALA A 72 -3.88 -4.33 -13.88
N VAL A 73 -2.55 -4.48 -13.72
CA VAL A 73 -1.96 -5.67 -13.08
C VAL A 73 -2.28 -5.72 -11.58
N THR A 74 -2.26 -4.59 -10.87
CA THR A 74 -2.64 -4.54 -9.45
C THR A 74 -4.09 -4.98 -9.24
N ARG A 75 -5.00 -4.54 -10.11
CA ARG A 75 -6.41 -4.94 -10.04
C ARG A 75 -6.59 -6.44 -10.31
N SER A 76 -5.90 -6.99 -11.31
CA SER A 76 -5.95 -8.44 -11.59
C SER A 76 -5.46 -9.21 -10.39
N TRP A 77 -4.27 -8.88 -9.87
CA TRP A 77 -3.66 -9.54 -8.73
C TRP A 77 -4.59 -9.56 -7.50
N LEU A 78 -5.21 -8.42 -7.15
CA LEU A 78 -6.18 -8.35 -6.05
C LEU A 78 -7.37 -9.32 -6.26
N ALA A 79 -7.91 -9.38 -7.48
CA ALA A 79 -9.03 -10.26 -7.80
C ALA A 79 -8.62 -11.75 -7.80
N ASP A 80 -7.46 -12.06 -8.39
CA ASP A 80 -6.92 -13.41 -8.51
C ASP A 80 -6.60 -14.03 -7.13
N HIS A 81 -6.24 -13.19 -6.16
CA HIS A 81 -5.97 -13.59 -4.77
C HIS A 81 -7.15 -13.38 -3.80
N GLY A 82 -8.35 -13.10 -4.31
CA GLY A 82 -9.57 -13.08 -3.51
C GLY A 82 -9.73 -11.87 -2.58
N ALA A 83 -8.99 -10.78 -2.81
CA ALA A 83 -9.20 -9.54 -2.07
C ALA A 83 -10.59 -8.96 -2.42
N PRO A 84 -11.34 -8.42 -1.44
CA PRO A 84 -12.67 -7.87 -1.68
C PRO A 84 -12.63 -6.66 -2.61
N ALA A 85 -13.76 -6.38 -3.27
CA ALA A 85 -13.88 -5.19 -4.12
C ALA A 85 -13.65 -3.91 -3.30
N GLY A 86 -12.89 -2.98 -3.88
CA GLY A 86 -12.56 -1.71 -3.23
C GLY A 86 -12.08 -0.66 -4.21
N THR A 87 -12.01 0.58 -3.73
CA THR A 87 -11.43 1.68 -4.51
C THR A 87 -9.91 1.55 -4.52
N LEU A 88 -9.28 1.56 -5.69
CA LEU A 88 -7.83 1.48 -5.82
C LEU A 88 -7.22 2.86 -6.04
N MET A 89 -6.42 3.33 -5.09
CA MET A 89 -5.63 4.56 -5.17
C MET A 89 -4.15 4.21 -5.27
N LEU A 90 -3.58 4.49 -6.44
CA LEU A 90 -2.17 4.30 -6.74
C LEU A 90 -1.47 5.65 -6.79
N ARG A 91 -0.14 5.61 -6.73
CA ARG A 91 0.68 6.80 -6.84
C ARG A 91 0.68 7.31 -8.29
N PRO A 92 0.43 8.61 -8.53
CA PRO A 92 0.62 9.20 -9.86
C PRO A 92 2.05 8.96 -10.40
N ASP A 93 2.19 8.66 -11.69
CA ASP A 93 3.48 8.30 -12.30
C ASP A 93 4.57 9.40 -12.17
N ASP A 94 4.15 10.66 -11.99
CA ASP A 94 4.98 11.84 -11.83
C ASP A 94 5.23 12.25 -10.37
N ASP A 95 4.56 11.61 -9.39
CA ASP A 95 4.73 11.93 -7.98
C ASP A 95 5.99 11.26 -7.42
N ARG A 96 6.99 12.09 -7.07
CA ARG A 96 8.26 11.64 -6.49
C ARG A 96 8.41 11.96 -5.00
N ARG A 97 7.32 12.28 -4.31
CA ARG A 97 7.35 12.54 -2.88
C ARG A 97 7.54 11.23 -2.10
N PRO A 98 8.11 11.29 -0.90
CA PRO A 98 8.16 10.14 0.01
C PRO A 98 6.79 9.49 0.23
N ALA A 99 6.75 8.17 0.46
CA ALA A 99 5.51 7.41 0.65
C ALA A 99 4.66 7.97 1.79
N ARG A 100 5.28 8.33 2.93
CA ARG A 100 4.57 8.98 4.03
C ARG A 100 3.81 10.25 3.62
N LEU A 101 4.41 11.10 2.76
CA LEU A 101 3.78 12.35 2.34
C LEU A 101 2.64 12.12 1.34
N PHE A 102 2.85 11.20 0.41
CA PHE A 102 1.81 10.81 -0.54
C PHE A 102 0.60 10.20 0.18
N LYS A 103 0.82 9.17 1.01
CA LYS A 103 -0.26 8.44 1.68
C LYS A 103 -1.03 9.31 2.67
N VAL A 104 -0.34 10.12 3.50
CA VAL A 104 -1.01 11.06 4.42
C VAL A 104 -1.83 12.11 3.66
N GLY A 105 -1.33 12.62 2.53
CA GLY A 105 -2.09 13.54 1.68
C GLY A 105 -3.37 12.92 1.11
N VAL A 106 -3.32 11.64 0.73
CA VAL A 106 -4.52 10.90 0.30
C VAL A 106 -5.49 10.70 1.46
N LEU A 107 -5.00 10.31 2.64
CA LEU A 107 -5.83 10.13 3.85
C LEU A 107 -6.58 11.42 4.22
N GLN A 108 -5.90 12.56 4.22
CA GLN A 108 -6.52 13.87 4.51
C GLN A 108 -7.60 14.25 3.49
N ARG A 109 -7.39 13.93 2.21
CA ARG A 109 -8.40 14.15 1.16
C ARG A 109 -9.60 13.22 1.31
N LEU A 110 -9.38 11.97 1.73
CA LEU A 110 -10.48 11.04 2.02
C LEU A 110 -11.29 11.52 3.22
N SER A 111 -10.60 11.90 4.30
CA SER A 111 -11.22 12.31 5.56
C SER A 111 -12.03 13.59 5.47
N SER A 112 -11.79 14.45 4.46
CA SER A 112 -12.63 15.62 4.22
C SER A 112 -14.01 15.29 3.65
N HIS A 113 -14.23 14.05 3.18
CA HIS A 113 -15.49 13.61 2.56
C HIS A 113 -16.16 12.47 3.31
N ARG A 114 -15.38 11.63 3.99
CA ARG A 114 -15.88 10.45 4.70
C ARG A 114 -14.93 10.07 5.83
N GLU A 115 -15.49 9.58 6.92
CA GLU A 115 -14.70 9.02 8.02
C GLU A 115 -13.74 7.93 7.53
N VAL A 116 -12.46 8.07 7.89
CA VAL A 116 -11.45 7.02 7.73
C VAL A 116 -11.32 6.33 9.09
N ALA A 117 -11.88 5.13 9.21
CA ALA A 117 -11.85 4.37 10.45
C ALA A 117 -10.43 3.96 10.84
N MET A 118 -9.63 3.55 9.84
CA MET A 118 -8.23 3.18 10.03
C MET A 118 -7.42 3.17 8.72
N LEU A 119 -6.11 3.33 8.89
CA LEU A 119 -5.09 2.91 7.93
C LEU A 119 -4.48 1.58 8.38
N VAL A 120 -4.31 0.64 7.46
CA VAL A 120 -3.52 -0.59 7.60
C VAL A 120 -2.27 -0.45 6.72
N ASP A 121 -1.09 -0.42 7.33
CA ASP A 121 0.19 -0.20 6.64
C ASP A 121 1.32 -0.93 7.38
N ASP A 122 2.39 -1.32 6.69
CA ASP A 122 3.58 -1.94 7.30
C ASP A 122 4.80 -1.00 7.36
N ASP A 123 4.78 0.13 6.63
CA ASP A 123 5.88 1.09 6.64
C ASP A 123 5.85 1.94 7.93
N PRO A 124 6.85 1.81 8.82
CA PRO A 124 6.87 2.55 10.08
C PRO A 124 6.85 4.07 9.91
N ALA A 125 7.41 4.60 8.81
CA ALA A 125 7.41 6.03 8.53
C ALA A 125 6.02 6.53 8.11
N VAL A 126 5.28 5.72 7.34
CA VAL A 126 3.88 6.00 7.01
C VAL A 126 3.01 5.91 8.26
N CYS A 127 3.15 4.82 9.03
CA CYS A 127 2.41 4.60 10.28
C CYS A 127 2.61 5.76 11.27
N ALA A 128 3.87 6.18 11.51
CA ALA A 128 4.17 7.31 12.38
C ALA A 128 3.57 8.62 11.86
N ALA A 129 3.67 8.89 10.56
CA ALA A 129 3.12 10.11 9.97
C ALA A 129 1.59 10.15 10.00
N ALA A 130 0.92 9.03 9.76
CA ALA A 130 -0.53 8.92 9.83
C ALA A 130 -1.05 9.11 11.26
N ARG A 131 -0.40 8.49 12.25
CA ARG A 131 -0.70 8.71 13.68
C ARG A 131 -0.53 10.18 14.07
N ALA A 132 0.57 10.81 13.64
CA ALA A 132 0.81 12.24 13.90
C ALA A 132 -0.23 13.16 13.23
N ALA A 133 -0.82 12.72 12.10
CA ALA A 133 -1.90 13.41 11.42
C ALA A 133 -3.30 13.11 12.00
N GLY A 134 -3.40 12.32 13.08
CA GLY A 134 -4.64 12.03 13.79
C GLY A 134 -5.42 10.82 13.29
N PHE A 135 -4.83 9.97 12.45
CA PHE A 135 -5.47 8.74 11.97
C PHE A 135 -5.21 7.57 12.91
N THR A 136 -6.22 6.73 13.09
CA THR A 136 -6.06 5.39 13.66
C THR A 136 -5.24 4.53 12.69
N VAL A 137 -4.24 3.83 13.20
CA VAL A 137 -3.35 2.98 12.40
C VAL A 137 -3.28 1.59 13.01
N TYR A 138 -3.56 0.59 12.18
CA TYR A 138 -3.18 -0.80 12.41
C TYR A 138 -1.86 -1.05 11.66
N GLU A 139 -0.80 -1.34 12.40
CA GLU A 139 0.51 -1.62 11.82
C GLU A 139 0.64 -3.11 11.56
N ALA A 140 0.86 -3.50 10.31
CA ALA A 140 0.97 -4.90 9.92
C ALA A 140 2.36 -5.45 10.28
N GLU A 141 2.42 -6.40 11.21
CA GLU A 141 3.68 -6.94 11.75
C GLU A 141 4.13 -8.25 11.10
N TRP A 142 3.32 -8.84 10.22
CA TRP A 142 3.66 -10.09 9.52
C TRP A 142 4.65 -9.87 8.36
N SER A 143 4.73 -8.63 7.85
CA SER A 143 5.74 -8.26 6.87
C SER A 143 7.12 -8.17 7.53
N ARG A 144 8.17 -8.43 6.76
CA ARG A 144 9.55 -8.15 7.19
C ARG A 144 10.01 -6.85 6.51
N PRO A 145 10.12 -5.73 7.24
CA PRO A 145 10.61 -4.49 6.65
C PRO A 145 12.01 -4.70 6.07
N ASP A 146 12.20 -4.46 4.77
CA ASP A 146 13.52 -4.48 4.13
C ASP A 146 14.06 -3.04 4.06
N PRO A 147 15.25 -2.76 4.64
CA PRO A 147 15.84 -1.41 4.63
C PRO A 147 16.02 -0.83 3.22
N THR A 148 16.19 -1.69 2.20
CA THR A 148 16.32 -1.28 0.80
C THR A 148 15.02 -0.70 0.29
N LEU A 149 13.89 -1.36 0.59
CA LEU A 149 12.56 -0.92 0.17
C LEU A 149 12.18 0.36 0.90
N PHE A 150 12.36 0.39 2.23
CA PHE A 150 12.14 1.57 3.06
C PHE A 150 12.90 2.79 2.53
N SER A 151 14.20 2.66 2.29
CA SER A 151 15.00 3.75 1.74
C SER A 151 14.52 4.18 0.35
N ALA A 152 14.05 3.25 -0.48
CA ALA A 152 13.57 3.55 -1.81
C ALA A 152 12.22 4.30 -1.80
N GLN A 153 11.34 3.95 -0.86
CA GLN A 153 10.05 4.62 -0.63
C GLN A 153 10.23 6.03 -0.07
N GLU A 154 11.16 6.19 0.89
CA GLU A 154 11.24 7.40 1.70
C GLU A 154 12.27 8.43 1.22
N ALA A 155 13.32 8.00 0.51
CA ALA A 155 14.40 8.89 0.04
C ALA A 155 14.41 9.09 -1.48
N GLU A 156 13.95 8.11 -2.26
CA GLU A 156 14.10 8.14 -3.71
C GLU A 156 12.80 8.43 -4.46
N GLY A 157 11.64 8.29 -3.81
CA GLY A 157 10.34 8.67 -4.37
C GLY A 157 10.03 7.98 -5.70
N ARG A 158 10.59 6.79 -5.93
CA ARG A 158 10.43 6.03 -7.18
C ARG A 158 9.60 4.77 -7.03
N THR A 159 9.13 4.50 -5.82
CA THR A 159 8.07 3.53 -5.57
C THR A 159 6.76 4.11 -6.04
#